data_AF-A0AAW5SKW9-F1
#
_entry.id   AF-A0AAW5SKW9-F1
#
_cell.length_a   1.000
_cell.length_b   1.000
_cell.length_c   1.000
_cell.angle_alpha   90.00
_cell.angle_beta   90.00
_cell.angle_gamma   90.00
#
_symmetry.space_group_name_H-M   'P 1'
#
loop_
_entity.id
_entity.type
_entity.pdbx_description
1 polymer ?
#
loop_
_entity_poly.entity_id
_entity_poly.type
_entity_poly.pdbx_seq_one_letter_code
_entity_poly.pdbx_strand_id
1 'polypeptide(L)'
;MTDAAPHVLQLLLSRGVPRPLSGLSTGSCAVLSQENTISVFDSEAADWTLTAQARWPEDIALDSHPWAALAPHGSGVVLLNMTACDISALPVEVRMSLEMQHQRYSPASTPASTLAPRFRVVTDSGQVRITAPTGTTRVLPIGAAYTVTEDAYRRHEELTFSYLSPSLRVVARAISLFGPLSTNDLLHRVYPAPTDKNKSALNMTLSRLRHHPRVNLDRLDDGRLTITHGGSAELPSGQAS
;
A
#
# COMPACT_ATOMS: atom_id res chain seq x y z
N MET A 1 -29.58 -0.65 6.33
CA MET A 1 -28.27 -1.18 6.76
C MET A 1 -27.23 -0.46 5.93
N THR A 2 -26.55 0.51 6.53
CA THR A 2 -25.60 1.38 5.82
C THR A 2 -24.37 0.56 5.49
N ASP A 3 -24.04 0.46 4.21
CA ASP A 3 -22.90 -0.32 3.73
C ASP A 3 -21.62 0.36 4.23
N ALA A 4 -21.02 -0.18 5.30
CA ALA A 4 -19.89 0.40 6.01
C ALA A 4 -18.53 -0.12 5.49
N ALA A 5 -18.53 -1.18 4.68
CA ALA A 5 -17.34 -1.65 3.97
C ALA A 5 -16.72 -0.58 3.04
N PRO A 6 -17.51 0.23 2.30
CA PRO A 6 -17.01 1.38 1.55
C PRO A 6 -16.21 2.39 2.39
N HIS A 7 -16.64 2.68 3.62
CA HIS A 7 -15.95 3.66 4.48
C HIS A 7 -14.60 3.13 4.98
N VAL A 8 -14.57 1.88 5.46
CA VAL A 8 -13.32 1.23 5.90
C VAL A 8 -12.34 1.10 4.75
N LEU A 9 -12.81 0.72 3.56
CA LEU A 9 -12.00 0.67 2.36
C LEU A 9 -11.45 2.05 2.00
N GLN A 10 -12.27 3.10 2.07
CA GLN A 10 -11.81 4.47 1.82
C GLN A 10 -10.71 4.89 2.81
N LEU A 11 -10.83 4.53 4.09
CA LEU A 11 -9.79 4.77 5.09
C LEU A 11 -8.51 4.00 4.78
N LEU A 12 -8.60 2.72 4.39
CA LEU A 12 -7.45 1.91 3.99
C LEU A 12 -6.74 2.49 2.75
N LEU A 13 -7.52 2.91 1.75
CA LEU A 13 -7.00 3.48 0.51
C LEU A 13 -6.50 4.92 0.65
N SER A 14 -6.85 5.63 1.72
CA SER A 14 -6.39 7.00 1.97
C SER A 14 -5.26 7.07 2.99
N ARG A 15 -5.39 6.35 4.11
CA ARG A 15 -4.50 6.42 5.28
C ARG A 15 -3.63 5.19 5.47
N GLY A 16 -3.83 4.13 4.69
CA GLY A 16 -3.14 2.86 4.87
C GLY A 16 -3.76 2.02 5.98
N VAL A 17 -2.96 1.10 6.52
CA VAL A 17 -3.43 0.08 7.45
C VAL A 17 -3.47 0.65 8.88
N PRO A 18 -4.53 0.41 9.66
CA PRO A 18 -4.58 0.85 11.05
C PRO A 18 -3.60 0.10 11.96
N ARG A 19 -3.24 0.71 13.10
CA ARG A 19 -2.58 0.02 14.21
C ARG A 19 -3.54 -0.96 14.90
N PRO A 20 -3.05 -2.11 15.41
CA PRO A 20 -1.64 -2.55 15.41
C PRO A 20 -1.18 -3.20 14.11
N LEU A 21 -2.08 -3.42 13.15
CA LEU A 21 -1.82 -4.18 11.93
C LEU A 21 -0.70 -3.59 11.07
N SER A 22 -0.52 -2.27 11.09
CA SER A 22 0.61 -1.59 10.43
C SER A 22 2.00 -2.06 10.90
N GLY A 23 2.13 -2.50 12.15
CA GLY A 23 3.39 -3.00 12.72
C GLY A 23 3.52 -4.52 12.71
N LEU A 24 2.52 -5.23 12.20
CA LEU A 24 2.46 -6.68 12.24
C LEU A 24 2.84 -7.25 10.87
N SER A 25 3.95 -7.98 10.79
CA SER A 25 4.40 -8.66 9.58
C SER A 25 3.97 -10.12 9.49
N THR A 26 3.45 -10.69 10.59
CA THR A 26 3.01 -12.08 10.69
C THR A 26 1.49 -12.18 10.53
N GLY A 27 0.99 -13.38 10.23
CA GLY A 27 -0.43 -13.62 9.96
C GLY A 27 -0.71 -13.76 8.47
N SER A 28 -1.74 -14.54 8.13
CA SER A 28 -2.15 -14.80 6.74
C SER A 28 -3.19 -13.78 6.26
N CYS A 29 -4.21 -13.56 7.09
CA CYS A 29 -5.32 -12.65 6.83
C CYS A 29 -5.79 -11.98 8.12
N ALA A 30 -6.51 -10.87 7.96
CA ALA A 30 -7.17 -10.18 9.05
C ALA A 30 -8.59 -9.75 8.62
N VAL A 31 -9.50 -9.69 9.57
CA VAL A 31 -10.82 -9.06 9.39
C VAL A 31 -10.83 -7.77 10.19
N LEU A 32 -11.10 -6.65 9.52
CA LEU A 32 -11.34 -5.36 10.16
C LEU A 32 -12.84 -5.08 10.18
N SER A 33 -13.45 -5.15 11.35
CA SER A 33 -14.88 -4.96 11.54
C SER A 33 -15.29 -3.50 11.46
N GLN A 34 -16.60 -3.27 11.32
CA GLN A 34 -17.22 -1.94 11.34
C GLN A 34 -17.03 -1.21 12.68
N GLU A 35 -16.94 -1.96 13.79
CA GLU A 35 -16.66 -1.45 15.13
C GLU A 35 -15.16 -1.21 15.35
N ASN A 36 -14.37 -1.12 14.27
CA ASN A 36 -12.93 -0.98 14.30
C ASN A 36 -12.25 -2.11 15.07
N THR A 37 -12.78 -3.34 15.03
CA THR A 37 -12.09 -4.49 15.64
C THR A 37 -11.29 -5.23 14.58
N ILE A 38 -9.99 -5.41 14.81
CA ILE A 38 -9.08 -6.18 13.96
C ILE A 38 -8.94 -7.56 14.56
N SER A 39 -9.26 -8.60 13.79
CA SER A 39 -8.97 -10.00 14.11
C SER A 39 -7.94 -10.54 13.12
N VAL A 40 -6.74 -10.86 13.58
CA VAL A 40 -5.66 -11.43 12.74
C VAL A 40 -5.58 -12.93 12.94
N PHE A 41 -5.37 -13.66 11.84
CA PHE A 41 -5.28 -15.11 11.83
C PHE A 41 -3.87 -15.58 11.46
N ASP A 42 -3.45 -16.69 12.08
CA ASP A 42 -2.26 -17.48 11.76
C ASP A 42 -0.92 -16.69 11.84
N SER A 43 -0.75 -15.83 12.85
CA SER A 43 0.55 -15.24 13.20
C SER A 43 1.46 -16.27 13.90
N GLU A 44 2.78 -16.18 13.73
CA GLU A 44 3.79 -17.24 13.98
C GLU A 44 3.93 -17.87 15.39
N ALA A 45 2.95 -17.76 16.28
CA ALA A 45 2.87 -18.58 17.49
C ALA A 45 1.52 -19.33 17.50
N ALA A 46 1.42 -20.44 18.23
CA ALA A 46 0.24 -21.31 18.25
C ALA A 46 -1.11 -20.59 18.37
N ASP A 47 -2.06 -20.86 17.45
CA ASP A 47 -3.51 -20.58 17.50
C ASP A 47 -4.00 -19.20 17.98
N TRP A 48 -3.12 -18.23 18.24
CA TRP A 48 -3.51 -16.95 18.80
C TRP A 48 -4.10 -16.08 17.71
N THR A 49 -5.34 -15.67 17.93
CA THR A 49 -6.00 -14.64 17.14
C THR A 49 -5.76 -13.31 17.84
N LEU A 50 -4.99 -12.41 17.23
CA LEU A 50 -4.87 -11.05 17.75
C LEU A 50 -6.18 -10.31 17.50
N THR A 51 -6.88 -9.93 18.57
CA THR A 51 -8.06 -9.07 18.50
C THR A 51 -7.74 -7.71 19.12
N ALA A 52 -7.85 -6.62 18.35
CA ALA A 52 -7.49 -5.27 18.81
C ALA A 52 -8.38 -4.18 18.18
N GLN A 53 -8.44 -2.99 18.79
CA GLN A 53 -9.12 -1.84 18.18
C GLN A 53 -8.22 -1.12 17.16
N ALA A 54 -8.76 -0.89 15.97
CA ALA A 54 -8.13 -0.19 14.87
C ALA A 54 -8.01 1.31 15.18
N ARG A 55 -6.78 1.82 15.07
CA ARG A 55 -6.48 3.25 15.12
C ARG A 55 -5.67 3.63 13.90
N TRP A 56 -6.25 4.44 13.02
CA TRP A 56 -5.51 4.97 11.88
C TRP A 56 -4.51 6.00 12.36
N PRO A 57 -3.26 5.95 11.88
CA PRO A 57 -2.26 6.93 12.26
C PRO A 57 -2.68 8.32 11.74
N GLU A 58 -2.36 9.35 12.53
CA GLU A 58 -2.60 10.74 12.15
C GLU A 58 -1.67 11.18 11.02
N ASP A 59 -0.44 10.65 11.04
CA ASP A 59 0.55 10.81 9.98
C ASP A 59 0.74 9.48 9.24
N ILE A 60 0.66 9.52 7.91
CA ILE A 60 0.91 8.33 7.09
C ILE A 60 2.38 7.96 7.24
N ALA A 61 2.66 6.93 8.04
CA ALA A 61 3.97 6.32 8.13
C ALA A 61 4.31 5.72 6.76
N LEU A 62 5.45 6.09 6.19
CA LEU A 62 5.96 5.48 4.95
C LEU A 62 6.59 4.10 5.22
N ASP A 63 6.24 3.47 6.34
CA ASP A 63 6.70 2.15 6.72
C ASP A 63 6.07 1.08 5.82
N SER A 64 6.71 -0.10 5.79
CA SER A 64 6.18 -1.25 5.05
C SER A 64 4.85 -1.70 5.64
N HIS A 65 3.83 -1.67 4.81
CA HIS A 65 2.51 -2.19 5.16
C HIS A 65 2.30 -3.50 4.39
N PRO A 66 2.44 -4.66 5.04
CA PRO A 66 2.27 -5.94 4.35
C PRO A 66 0.80 -6.24 4.05
N TRP A 67 -0.17 -5.43 4.52
CA TRP A 67 -1.59 -5.74 4.40
C TRP A 67 -2.29 -4.96 3.27
N ALA A 68 -3.14 -5.65 2.51
CA ALA A 68 -3.98 -5.06 1.46
C ALA A 68 -5.43 -5.56 1.57
N ALA A 69 -6.40 -4.73 1.19
CA ALA A 69 -7.81 -5.09 1.26
C ALA A 69 -8.24 -5.97 0.09
N LEU A 70 -8.82 -7.12 0.40
CA LEU A 70 -9.26 -8.10 -0.57
C LEU A 70 -10.74 -7.95 -0.94
N ALA A 71 -11.61 -7.93 0.07
CA ALA A 71 -13.05 -8.03 -0.14
C ALA A 71 -13.83 -7.55 1.10
N PRO A 72 -15.08 -7.11 0.94
CA PRO A 72 -16.00 -6.96 2.06
C PRO A 72 -16.31 -8.32 2.71
N HIS A 73 -16.48 -8.28 4.03
CA HIS A 73 -16.95 -9.39 4.86
C HIS A 73 -18.27 -8.95 5.51
N GLY A 74 -19.12 -9.89 5.96
CA GLY A 74 -20.46 -9.58 6.50
C GLY A 74 -20.51 -8.50 7.60
N SER A 75 -19.39 -8.23 8.27
CA SER A 75 -19.23 -7.21 9.31
C SER A 75 -18.04 -6.28 9.10
N GLY A 76 -17.42 -6.22 7.91
CA GLY A 76 -16.17 -5.47 7.74
C GLY A 76 -15.46 -5.69 6.41
N VAL A 77 -14.13 -5.70 6.45
CA VAL A 77 -13.24 -5.91 5.29
C VAL A 77 -12.20 -6.97 5.61
N VAL A 78 -11.96 -7.89 4.67
CA VAL A 78 -10.85 -8.85 4.72
C VAL A 78 -9.59 -8.20 4.17
N LEU A 79 -8.52 -8.32 4.94
CA LEU A 79 -7.18 -7.89 4.60
C LEU A 79 -6.28 -9.13 4.43
N LEU A 80 -5.43 -9.12 3.42
CA LEU A 80 -4.42 -10.16 3.19
C LEU A 80 -3.03 -9.64 3.50
N ASN A 81 -2.22 -10.47 4.14
CA ASN A 81 -0.79 -10.22 4.29
C ASN A 81 -0.05 -10.61 3.00
N MET A 82 0.30 -9.61 2.20
CA MET A 82 0.99 -9.69 0.92
C MET A 82 2.40 -10.28 1.02
N THR A 83 2.98 -10.37 2.21
CA THR A 83 4.30 -10.98 2.43
C THR A 83 4.20 -12.44 2.89
N ALA A 84 3.05 -12.86 3.42
CA ALA A 84 2.84 -14.23 3.90
C ALA A 84 2.05 -15.07 2.89
N CYS A 85 1.28 -14.44 2.00
CA CYS A 85 0.34 -15.10 1.10
C CYS A 85 0.84 -15.15 -0.35
N ASP A 86 0.80 -16.34 -0.96
CA ASP A 86 0.84 -16.55 -2.40
C ASP A 86 -0.54 -16.28 -3.00
N ILE A 87 -0.59 -15.22 -3.80
CA ILE A 87 -1.78 -14.74 -4.51
C ILE A 87 -1.78 -15.07 -6.00
N SER A 88 -0.83 -15.91 -6.46
CA SER A 88 -0.71 -16.30 -7.88
C SER A 88 -1.98 -16.98 -8.42
N ALA A 89 -2.71 -17.67 -7.54
CA ALA A 89 -3.95 -18.38 -7.86
C ALA A 89 -5.22 -17.50 -7.82
N LEU A 90 -5.09 -16.19 -7.53
CA LEU A 90 -6.20 -15.25 -7.63
C LEU A 90 -6.43 -14.80 -9.08
N PRO A 91 -7.67 -14.40 -9.44
CA PRO A 91 -7.94 -13.70 -10.69
C PRO A 91 -7.01 -12.50 -10.87
N VAL A 92 -6.60 -12.23 -12.12
CA VAL A 92 -5.56 -11.23 -12.43
C VAL A 92 -5.95 -9.84 -11.92
N GLU A 93 -7.21 -9.47 -12.04
CA GLU A 93 -7.75 -8.17 -11.65
C GLU A 93 -7.76 -7.99 -10.13
N VAL A 94 -7.98 -9.08 -9.39
CA VAL A 94 -7.91 -9.10 -7.91
C VAL A 94 -6.46 -8.99 -7.46
N ARG A 95 -5.56 -9.76 -8.08
CA ARG A 95 -4.12 -9.68 -7.79
C ARG A 95 -3.58 -8.28 -8.04
N MET A 96 -3.90 -7.68 -9.19
CA MET A 96 -3.52 -6.30 -9.52
C MET A 96 -4.04 -5.30 -8.47
N SER A 97 -5.29 -5.46 -8.03
CA SER A 97 -5.89 -4.62 -6.99
C SER A 97 -5.10 -4.67 -5.68
N LEU A 98 -4.73 -5.86 -5.24
CA LEU A 98 -3.95 -6.07 -4.01
C LEU A 98 -2.52 -5.51 -4.13
N GLU A 99 -1.85 -5.78 -5.25
CA GLU A 99 -0.48 -5.32 -5.51
C GLU A 99 -0.41 -3.79 -5.53
N MET A 100 -1.37 -3.12 -6.14
CA MET A 100 -1.45 -1.66 -6.13
C MET A 100 -1.64 -1.11 -4.73
N GLN A 101 -2.58 -1.65 -3.95
CA GLN A 101 -2.79 -1.23 -2.57
C GLN A 101 -1.50 -1.39 -1.75
N HIS A 102 -0.80 -2.51 -1.94
CA HIS A 102 0.46 -2.77 -1.28
C HIS A 102 1.55 -1.78 -1.70
N GLN A 103 1.76 -1.55 -3.01
CA GLN A 103 2.73 -0.59 -3.52
C GLN A 103 2.43 0.85 -3.07
N ARG A 104 1.15 1.19 -2.95
CA ARG A 104 0.69 2.49 -2.46
C ARG A 104 1.02 2.70 -1.00
N TYR A 105 1.39 1.69 -0.21
CA TYR A 105 1.79 1.88 1.19
C TYR A 105 3.17 1.36 1.54
N SER A 106 3.74 0.47 0.73
CA SER A 106 5.02 -0.18 0.95
C SER A 106 6.08 0.33 -0.03
N PRO A 107 6.92 1.30 0.35
CA PRO A 107 8.09 1.65 -0.43
C PRO A 107 9.14 0.57 -0.24
N ALA A 108 9.37 -0.24 -1.26
CA ALA A 108 10.17 -1.47 -1.21
C ALA A 108 11.60 -1.31 -0.61
N SER A 109 11.77 -1.35 0.71
CA SER A 109 13.03 -1.71 1.39
C SER A 109 12.83 -2.83 2.39
N THR A 110 11.60 -3.29 2.58
CA THR A 110 11.39 -4.63 3.10
C THR A 110 11.93 -5.54 2.00
N PRO A 111 12.93 -6.40 2.27
CA PRO A 111 12.95 -7.62 1.49
C PRO A 111 11.50 -8.12 1.55
N ALA A 112 10.84 -8.28 0.40
CA ALA A 112 9.76 -9.25 0.30
C ALA A 112 10.31 -10.43 1.08
N SER A 113 9.69 -10.74 2.24
CA SER A 113 10.31 -11.57 3.26
C SER A 113 11.14 -12.63 2.54
N THR A 114 12.44 -12.74 2.81
CA THR A 114 13.27 -13.73 2.11
C THR A 114 12.71 -15.15 2.27
N LEU A 115 11.71 -15.30 3.15
CA LEU A 115 10.77 -16.39 3.22
C LEU A 115 9.79 -16.37 2.03
N ALA A 116 9.86 -17.42 1.22
CA ALA A 116 8.82 -17.75 0.26
C ALA A 116 7.43 -17.65 0.91
N PRO A 117 6.40 -17.18 0.18
CA PRO A 117 5.05 -17.11 0.70
C PRO A 117 4.63 -18.44 1.31
N ARG A 118 4.02 -18.38 2.49
CA ARG A 118 3.69 -19.57 3.28
C ARG A 118 2.25 -20.02 3.06
N PHE A 119 1.35 -19.11 2.74
CA PHE A 119 -0.07 -19.43 2.62
C PHE A 119 -0.53 -19.29 1.18
N ARG A 120 -1.22 -20.28 0.63
CA ARG A 120 -1.83 -20.15 -0.70
C ARG A 120 -3.23 -19.57 -0.57
N VAL A 121 -3.58 -18.58 -1.39
CA VAL A 121 -4.89 -17.93 -1.37
C VAL A 121 -5.65 -18.17 -2.67
N VAL A 122 -6.91 -18.56 -2.56
CA VAL A 122 -7.84 -18.71 -3.68
C VAL A 122 -9.18 -18.06 -3.32
N THR A 123 -9.78 -17.36 -4.28
CA THR A 123 -11.15 -16.83 -4.17
C THR A 123 -12.07 -17.63 -5.07
N ASP A 124 -13.21 -18.07 -4.55
CA ASP A 124 -14.22 -18.80 -5.30
C ASP A 124 -15.61 -18.48 -4.75
N SER A 125 -16.51 -17.98 -5.59
CA SER A 125 -17.96 -17.89 -5.33
C SER A 125 -18.35 -17.34 -3.95
N GLY A 126 -17.79 -16.19 -3.57
CA GLY A 126 -18.07 -15.56 -2.26
C GLY A 126 -17.35 -16.22 -1.08
N GLN A 127 -16.30 -16.99 -1.34
CA GLN A 127 -15.43 -17.56 -0.32
C GLN A 127 -13.96 -17.27 -0.63
N VAL A 128 -13.18 -17.10 0.44
CA VAL A 128 -11.72 -17.06 0.40
C VAL A 128 -11.19 -18.29 1.11
N ARG A 129 -10.35 -19.05 0.41
CA ARG A 129 -9.66 -20.22 0.93
C ARG A 129 -8.19 -19.87 1.11
N ILE A 130 -7.69 -20.04 2.33
CA ILE A 130 -6.29 -19.78 2.69
C ILE A 130 -5.71 -21.07 3.24
N THR A 131 -4.72 -21.63 2.55
CA THR A 131 -4.13 -22.93 2.86
C THR A 131 -2.69 -22.76 3.32
N ALA A 132 -2.38 -23.23 4.52
CA ALA A 132 -1.03 -23.28 5.06
C ALA A 132 -0.19 -24.39 4.40
N PRO A 133 1.15 -24.39 4.52
CA PRO A 133 2.00 -25.44 3.95
C PRO A 133 1.70 -26.83 4.53
N THR A 134 1.17 -26.86 5.76
CA THR A 134 0.76 -28.09 6.46
C THR A 134 -0.53 -28.71 5.90
N GLY A 135 -1.19 -28.05 4.94
CA GLY A 135 -2.47 -28.50 4.35
C GLY A 135 -3.71 -27.98 5.07
N THR A 136 -3.57 -27.39 6.26
CA THR A 136 -4.69 -26.77 6.97
C THR A 136 -5.26 -25.63 6.15
N THR A 137 -6.57 -25.67 5.88
CA THR A 137 -7.27 -24.66 5.08
C THR A 137 -8.31 -23.93 5.90
N ARG A 138 -8.25 -22.61 5.87
CA ARG A 138 -9.26 -21.71 6.43
C ARG A 138 -10.16 -21.21 5.31
N VAL A 139 -11.47 -21.17 5.57
CA VAL A 139 -12.47 -20.67 4.61
C VAL A 139 -13.20 -19.50 5.24
N LEU A 140 -13.22 -18.35 4.55
CA LEU A 140 -13.89 -17.13 4.97
C LEU A 140 -15.00 -16.77 3.97
N PRO A 141 -16.26 -16.60 4.41
CA PRO A 141 -17.32 -16.09 3.53
C PRO A 141 -17.11 -14.58 3.30
N ILE A 142 -17.01 -14.17 2.05
CA ILE A 142 -16.79 -12.77 1.65
C ILE A 142 -17.81 -12.35 0.58
N GLY A 143 -17.97 -11.05 0.40
CA GLY A 143 -18.65 -10.51 -0.77
C GLY A 143 -17.77 -10.58 -2.03
N ALA A 144 -18.01 -9.68 -2.98
CA ALA A 144 -17.21 -9.59 -4.18
C ALA A 144 -15.81 -9.03 -3.88
N ALA A 145 -14.76 -9.71 -4.35
CA ALA A 145 -13.40 -9.20 -4.25
C ALA A 145 -13.23 -7.89 -5.03
N TYR A 146 -12.39 -6.99 -4.50
CA TYR A 146 -12.06 -5.75 -5.19
C TYR A 146 -11.21 -6.05 -6.42
N THR A 147 -11.66 -5.54 -7.57
CA THR A 147 -10.98 -5.69 -8.85
C THR A 147 -10.54 -4.33 -9.38
N VAL A 148 -9.52 -4.32 -10.23
CA VAL A 148 -9.11 -3.13 -10.98
C VAL A 148 -8.93 -3.46 -12.46
N THR A 149 -9.17 -2.47 -13.33
CA THR A 149 -8.88 -2.57 -14.76
C THR A 149 -7.40 -2.31 -15.05
N GLU A 150 -6.90 -2.82 -16.16
CA GLU A 150 -5.51 -2.62 -16.59
C GLU A 150 -5.17 -1.13 -16.80
N ASP A 151 -6.09 -0.34 -17.36
CA ASP A 151 -5.87 1.11 -17.53
C ASP A 151 -5.81 1.88 -16.21
N ALA A 152 -6.56 1.43 -15.20
CA ALA A 152 -6.47 1.99 -13.86
C ALA A 152 -5.14 1.59 -13.19
N TYR A 153 -4.67 0.37 -13.44
CA TYR A 153 -3.35 -0.08 -12.99
C TYR A 153 -2.22 0.78 -13.57
N ARG A 154 -2.18 0.97 -14.91
CA ARG A 154 -1.12 1.77 -15.56
C ARG A 154 -1.08 3.21 -15.03
N ARG A 155 -2.25 3.85 -14.85
CA ARG A 155 -2.33 5.19 -14.25
C ARG A 155 -1.84 5.22 -12.79
N HIS A 156 -2.14 4.18 -12.02
CA HIS A 156 -1.71 4.09 -10.63
C HIS A 156 -0.21 3.79 -10.49
N GLU A 157 0.34 3.02 -11.41
CA GLU A 157 1.76 2.72 -11.50
C GLU A 157 2.60 4.02 -11.58
N GLU A 158 2.11 4.98 -12.37
CA GLU A 158 2.70 6.31 -12.45
C GLU A 158 2.62 7.01 -11.08
N LEU A 159 1.42 7.13 -10.51
CA LEU A 159 1.17 7.83 -9.24
C LEU A 159 1.93 7.25 -8.03
N THR A 160 2.26 5.97 -8.07
CA THR A 160 3.02 5.30 -6.99
C THR A 160 4.53 5.31 -7.23
N PHE A 161 4.99 5.84 -8.36
CA PHE A 161 6.38 5.88 -8.77
C PHE A 161 7.03 4.47 -8.71
N SER A 162 6.31 3.44 -9.16
CA SER A 162 6.78 2.04 -9.13
C SER A 162 8.13 1.85 -9.86
N TYR A 163 8.38 2.69 -10.86
CA TYR A 163 9.57 2.68 -11.70
C TYR A 163 10.80 3.28 -11.00
N LEU A 164 10.63 3.97 -9.88
CA LEU A 164 11.74 4.52 -9.10
C LEU A 164 12.36 3.45 -8.19
N SER A 165 13.67 3.61 -7.93
CA SER A 165 14.33 2.85 -6.88
C SER A 165 13.73 3.17 -5.51
N PRO A 166 13.86 2.28 -4.52
CA PRO A 166 13.17 2.40 -3.23
C PRO A 166 13.32 3.75 -2.54
N SER A 167 14.54 4.27 -2.43
CA SER A 167 14.80 5.54 -1.76
C SER A 167 14.21 6.73 -2.50
N LEU A 168 14.26 6.72 -3.85
CA LEU A 168 13.64 7.74 -4.68
C LEU A 168 12.11 7.70 -4.56
N ARG A 169 11.53 6.50 -4.54
CA ARG A 169 10.07 6.29 -4.40
C ARG A 169 9.53 6.84 -3.07
N VAL A 170 10.22 6.59 -1.95
CA VAL A 170 9.83 7.13 -0.63
C VAL A 170 9.70 8.65 -0.67
N VAL A 171 10.73 9.32 -1.20
CA VAL A 171 10.78 10.78 -1.26
C VAL A 171 9.75 11.34 -2.23
N ALA A 172 9.65 10.77 -3.42
CA ALA A 172 8.67 11.16 -4.44
C ALA A 172 7.24 11.06 -3.91
N ARG A 173 6.93 9.94 -3.25
CA ARG A 173 5.61 9.69 -2.68
C ARG A 173 5.29 10.60 -1.49
N ALA A 174 6.28 10.92 -0.65
CA ALA A 174 6.09 11.88 0.44
C ALA A 174 5.65 13.26 -0.10
N ILE A 175 6.33 13.75 -1.14
CA ILE A 175 5.99 15.04 -1.78
C ILE A 175 4.63 14.97 -2.47
N SER A 176 4.34 13.89 -3.21
CA SER A 176 3.05 13.73 -3.90
C SER A 176 1.86 13.67 -2.92
N LEU A 177 2.03 13.03 -1.77
CA LEU A 177 0.95 12.78 -0.82
C LEU A 177 0.63 13.97 0.08
N PHE A 178 1.66 14.67 0.58
CA PHE A 178 1.50 15.80 1.50
C PHE A 178 1.54 17.15 0.78
N GLY A 179 1.70 17.13 -0.54
CA GLY A 179 1.80 18.32 -1.38
C GLY A 179 3.18 18.98 -1.27
N PRO A 180 3.28 20.28 -1.61
CA PRO A 180 4.55 20.97 -1.55
C PRO A 180 5.13 20.98 -0.13
N LEU A 181 6.32 20.40 0.06
CA LEU A 181 6.98 20.27 1.36
C LEU A 181 8.28 21.06 1.40
N SER A 182 8.59 21.70 2.53
CA SER A 182 9.97 22.16 2.76
C SER A 182 10.90 20.95 2.90
N THR A 183 12.20 21.14 2.63
CA THR A 183 13.19 20.06 2.85
C THR A 183 13.19 19.55 4.30
N ASN A 184 12.90 20.44 5.27
CA ASN A 184 12.84 20.06 6.67
C ASN A 184 11.61 19.20 6.98
N ASP A 185 10.44 19.59 6.50
CA ASP A 185 9.20 18.80 6.68
C ASP A 185 9.33 17.43 6.03
N LEU A 186 9.89 17.41 4.80
CA LEU A 186 10.18 16.17 4.09
C LEU A 186 11.15 15.26 4.87
N LEU A 187 12.17 15.83 5.50
CA LEU A 187 13.11 15.09 6.33
C LEU A 187 12.43 14.43 7.53
N HIS A 188 11.58 15.16 8.25
CA HIS A 188 10.81 14.64 9.39
C HIS A 188 9.75 13.61 8.98
N ARG A 189 9.18 13.75 7.77
CA ARG A 189 8.20 12.80 7.22
C ARG A 189 8.82 11.47 6.81
N VAL A 190 10.04 11.51 6.27
CA VAL A 190 10.75 10.30 5.82
C VAL A 190 11.52 9.64 6.97
N TYR A 191 11.99 10.41 7.95
CA TYR A 191 12.79 9.93 9.06
C TYR A 191 12.19 10.37 10.40
N PRO A 192 11.61 9.45 11.20
CA PRO A 192 11.00 9.78 12.50
C PRO A 192 11.97 10.44 13.50
N ALA A 193 13.27 10.12 13.40
CA ALA A 193 14.35 10.72 14.17
C ALA A 193 15.48 11.15 13.21
N PRO A 194 15.41 12.37 12.64
CA PRO A 194 16.36 12.79 11.62
C PRO A 194 17.75 13.07 12.20
N THR A 195 18.77 12.63 11.48
CA THR A 195 20.19 12.88 11.78
C THR A 195 20.85 13.62 10.61
N ASP A 196 22.07 14.15 10.81
CA ASP A 196 22.84 14.78 9.72
C ASP A 196 23.14 13.81 8.56
N LYS A 197 23.30 12.52 8.89
CA LYS A 197 23.43 11.46 7.89
C LYS A 197 22.15 11.35 7.05
N ASN A 198 20.99 11.41 7.67
CA ASN A 198 19.69 11.33 6.98
C ASN A 198 19.48 12.57 6.09
N LYS A 199 19.88 13.76 6.56
CA LYS A 199 19.84 15.00 5.77
C LYS A 199 20.70 14.89 4.51
N SER A 200 21.92 14.37 4.64
CA SER A 200 22.81 14.13 3.49
C SER A 200 22.22 13.12 2.50
N ALA A 201 21.66 12.02 3.01
CA ALA A 201 20.99 11.00 2.18
C ALA A 201 19.77 11.56 1.43
N LEU A 202 18.96 12.39 2.10
CA LEU A 202 17.83 13.08 1.48
C LEU A 202 18.30 13.99 0.34
N ASN A 203 19.34 14.80 0.56
CA ASN A 203 19.89 15.69 -0.47
C ASN A 203 20.40 14.92 -1.71
N MET A 204 21.07 13.79 -1.50
CA MET A 204 21.48 12.91 -2.62
C MET A 204 20.27 12.37 -3.38
N THR A 205 19.22 11.98 -2.66
CA THR A 205 17.98 11.43 -3.24
C THR A 205 17.24 12.49 -4.05
N LEU A 206 17.11 13.71 -3.53
CA LEU A 206 16.53 14.86 -4.24
C LEU A 206 17.34 15.21 -5.49
N SER A 207 18.67 15.18 -5.41
CA SER A 207 19.54 15.39 -6.58
C SER A 207 19.28 14.35 -7.66
N ARG A 208 19.16 13.06 -7.31
CA ARG A 208 18.83 11.99 -8.25
C ARG A 208 17.43 12.13 -8.85
N LEU A 209 16.43 12.50 -8.04
CA LEU A 209 15.06 12.74 -8.52
C LEU A 209 15.01 13.87 -9.55
N ARG A 210 15.77 14.95 -9.35
CA ARG A 210 15.83 16.08 -10.27
C ARG A 210 16.31 15.70 -11.68
N HIS A 211 17.15 14.66 -11.78
CA HIS A 211 17.69 14.19 -13.05
C HIS A 211 16.96 12.96 -13.60
N HIS A 212 15.83 12.56 -13.00
CA HIS A 212 15.13 11.36 -13.40
C HIS A 212 14.23 11.64 -14.62
N PRO A 213 14.27 10.82 -15.70
CA PRO A 213 13.60 11.14 -16.97
C PRO A 213 12.07 11.15 -16.92
N ARG A 214 11.46 10.50 -15.92
CA ARG A 214 9.99 10.40 -15.75
C ARG A 214 9.43 11.25 -14.62
N VAL A 215 10.25 12.07 -13.96
CA VAL A 215 9.86 12.83 -12.77
C VAL A 215 10.47 14.22 -12.84
N ASN A 216 9.63 15.23 -12.68
CA ASN A 216 10.08 16.60 -12.52
C ASN A 216 9.96 16.97 -11.04
N LEU A 217 11.09 17.31 -10.44
CA LEU A 217 11.16 17.82 -9.07
C LEU A 217 11.36 19.34 -9.15
N ASP A 218 10.30 20.08 -8.87
CA ASP A 218 10.29 21.53 -8.94
C ASP A 218 10.36 22.15 -7.55
N ARG A 219 10.85 23.39 -7.48
CA ARG A 219 10.90 24.18 -6.26
C ARG A 219 10.05 25.42 -6.47
N LEU A 220 9.07 25.62 -5.59
CA LEU A 220 8.22 26.81 -5.56
C LEU A 220 9.00 28.03 -5.05
N ASP A 221 8.45 29.22 -5.26
CA ASP A 221 9.05 30.50 -4.87
C ASP A 221 9.31 30.61 -3.36
N ASP A 222 8.48 29.92 -2.55
CA ASP A 222 8.63 29.84 -1.09
C ASP A 222 9.64 28.78 -0.63
N GLY A 223 10.30 28.10 -1.58
CA GLY A 223 11.32 27.10 -1.33
C GLY A 223 10.81 25.68 -1.07
N ARG A 224 9.49 25.44 -1.11
CA ARG A 224 8.90 24.09 -1.01
C ARG A 224 9.09 23.29 -2.29
N LEU A 225 9.19 21.98 -2.15
CA LEU A 225 9.42 21.02 -3.23
C LEU A 225 8.10 20.41 -3.67
N THR A 226 7.87 20.35 -4.98
CA THR A 226 6.74 19.65 -5.59
C THR A 226 7.25 18.64 -6.62
N ILE A 227 6.41 17.65 -6.94
CA ILE A 227 6.75 16.60 -7.89
C ILE A 227 5.64 16.44 -8.92
N THR A 228 6.02 16.36 -10.19
CA THR A 228 5.10 16.05 -11.29
C THR A 228 5.65 14.91 -12.13
N HIS A 229 4.76 14.18 -12.81
CA HIS A 229 5.19 13.17 -13.78
C HIS A 229 5.75 13.89 -15.00
N GLY A 230 6.96 13.50 -15.41
CA GLY A 230 7.55 13.95 -16.66
C GLY A 230 6.79 13.31 -17.81
N GLY A 231 5.76 13.99 -18.31
CA GLY A 231 5.05 13.62 -19.52
C GLY A 231 5.51 14.48 -20.68
N SER A 232 6.12 13.87 -21.69
CA SER A 232 5.92 14.35 -23.06
C SER A 232 4.43 14.20 -23.37
N ALA A 233 3.67 15.25 -23.10
CA ALA A 233 2.36 15.46 -23.68
C ALA A 233 2.56 16.14 -25.05
N GLU A 234 2.63 15.36 -26.11
CA GLU A 234 2.17 15.78 -27.44
C GLU A 234 1.20 14.71 -27.95
N LEU A 235 -0.09 14.92 -27.69
CA LEU A 235 -1.16 14.45 -28.56
C LEU A 235 -1.48 15.61 -29.52
N PRO A 236 -1.48 15.38 -30.85
CA PRO A 236 -1.68 16.45 -31.82
C PRO A 236 -3.10 17.01 -31.71
N SER A 237 -3.17 18.28 -31.33
CA SER A 237 -4.31 19.16 -31.60
C SER A 237 -4.43 19.33 -33.12
N GLY A 238 -5.39 18.63 -33.73
CA GLY A 238 -5.59 18.77 -35.16
C GLY A 238 -6.77 18.01 -35.74
N GLN A 239 -7.99 18.28 -35.28
CA GLN A 239 -9.18 18.29 -36.16
C GLN A 239 -10.23 19.26 -35.61
N ALA A 240 -10.27 20.46 -36.22
CA ALA A 240 -11.47 21.30 -36.30
C ALA A 240 -11.32 22.20 -37.53
N SER A 241 -11.66 21.65 -38.69
CA SER A 241 -12.29 22.34 -39.84
C SER A 241 -12.76 21.27 -40.82
#